data_AF-A0A6B0T0F5-F1
#
_entry.id   AF-A0A6B0T0F5-F1
#
_cell.length_a   1.000
_cell.length_b   1.000
_cell.length_c   1.000
_cell.angle_alpha   90.00
_cell.angle_beta   90.00
_cell.angle_gamma   90.00
#
_symmetry.space_group_name_H-M   'P 1'
#
loop_
_entity.id
_entity.type
_entity.pdbx_description
1 polymer ?
#
loop_
_entity_poly.entity_id
_entity_poly.type
_entity_poly.pdbx_seq_one_letter_code
_entity_poly.pdbx_strand_id
1 'polypeptide(L)'
;MPDEHDDAEPVREYDKLVRDEVPDVIRAADETPVTRSVSGAELDRYLLNKLVEEAVEARDAADDPVESVDAELADLAAALDAAIDRRGRERIARLRREKAAERGAFADGIVLERVEPAE
;
A
#
# COMPACT_ATOMS: atom_id res chain seq x y z
N MET A 1 -21.24 -45.85 -10.35
CA MET A 1 -20.73 -44.64 -11.01
C MET A 1 -20.01 -43.88 -9.91
N PRO A 2 -18.68 -43.76 -9.93
CA PRO A 2 -18.03 -42.91 -8.95
C PRO A 2 -18.38 -41.46 -9.29
N ASP A 3 -18.79 -40.69 -8.28
CA ASP A 3 -19.00 -39.26 -8.36
C ASP A 3 -17.73 -38.58 -8.89
N GLU A 4 -17.84 -37.90 -10.03
CA GLU A 4 -16.83 -36.98 -10.53
C GLU A 4 -16.84 -35.77 -9.58
N HIS A 5 -15.91 -35.76 -8.63
CA HIS A 5 -15.59 -34.56 -7.90
C HIS A 5 -15.06 -33.54 -8.92
N ASP A 6 -15.84 -32.47 -9.14
CA ASP A 6 -15.42 -31.29 -9.88
C ASP A 6 -14.33 -30.59 -9.05
N ASP A 7 -13.09 -31.05 -9.21
CA ASP A 7 -11.87 -30.55 -8.57
C ASP A 7 -11.47 -29.18 -9.15
N ALA A 8 -12.42 -28.27 -9.37
CA ALA A 8 -12.15 -26.92 -9.81
C ALA A 8 -11.71 -26.07 -8.59
N GLU A 9 -10.44 -25.64 -8.60
CA GLU A 9 -9.91 -24.66 -7.65
C GLU A 9 -10.83 -23.41 -7.57
N PRO A 10 -11.14 -22.91 -6.37
CA PRO A 10 -12.06 -21.79 -6.21
C PRO A 10 -11.47 -20.50 -6.81
N VAL A 11 -12.31 -19.75 -7.54
CA VAL A 11 -11.93 -18.45 -8.11
C VAL A 11 -11.65 -17.45 -6.98
N ARG A 12 -10.48 -16.81 -7.02
CA ARG A 12 -10.07 -15.75 -6.09
C ARG A 12 -10.31 -14.38 -6.73
N GLU A 13 -11.08 -13.53 -6.06
CA GLU A 13 -11.39 -12.17 -6.51
C GLU A 13 -10.57 -11.14 -5.73
N TYR A 14 -10.04 -10.15 -6.45
CA TYR A 14 -9.24 -9.07 -5.88
C TYR A 14 -9.68 -7.72 -6.45
N ASP A 15 -9.68 -6.69 -5.61
CA ASP A 15 -9.90 -5.29 -6.01
C ASP A 15 -8.73 -4.42 -5.56
N LYS A 16 -7.55 -4.64 -6.16
CA LYS A 16 -6.33 -3.95 -5.80
C LYS A 16 -5.46 -3.58 -6.99
N LEU A 17 -4.61 -2.57 -6.78
CA LEU A 17 -3.57 -2.20 -7.73
C LEU A 17 -2.37 -3.11 -7.53
N VAL A 18 -1.79 -3.60 -8.63
CA VAL A 18 -0.58 -4.43 -8.61
C VAL A 18 0.50 -3.78 -9.49
N ARG A 19 1.76 -4.19 -9.32
CA ARG A 19 2.85 -3.76 -10.21
C ARG A 19 2.66 -4.31 -11.61
N ASP A 20 3.24 -3.62 -12.59
CA ASP A 20 3.05 -3.89 -14.02
C ASP A 20 3.40 -5.34 -14.42
N GLU A 21 4.40 -5.94 -13.76
CA GLU A 21 4.86 -7.31 -14.05
C GLU A 21 4.15 -8.41 -13.24
N VAL A 22 3.34 -8.05 -12.24
CA VAL A 22 2.62 -9.06 -11.41
C VAL A 22 1.71 -9.98 -12.24
N PRO A 23 0.97 -9.50 -13.26
CA PRO A 23 0.21 -10.40 -14.13
C PRO A 23 1.09 -11.45 -14.81
N ASP A 24 2.32 -11.12 -15.20
CA ASP A 24 3.23 -12.09 -15.83
C ASP A 24 3.78 -13.10 -14.82
N VAL A 25 4.04 -12.66 -13.59
CA VAL A 25 4.40 -13.56 -12.48
C VAL A 25 3.28 -14.57 -12.21
N ILE A 26 2.02 -14.13 -12.20
CA ILE A 26 0.85 -15.02 -12.01
C ILE A 26 0.77 -16.04 -13.16
N ARG A 27 0.95 -15.61 -14.41
CA ARG A 27 1.00 -16.52 -15.57
C ARG A 27 2.12 -17.54 -15.49
N ALA A 28 3.28 -17.13 -14.98
CA ALA A 28 4.42 -18.03 -14.80
C ALA A 28 4.20 -19.09 -13.69
N ALA A 29 3.22 -18.87 -12.81
CA ALA A 29 2.78 -19.83 -11.80
C ALA A 29 1.62 -20.73 -12.30
N ASP A 30 1.42 -20.84 -13.62
CA ASP A 30 0.33 -21.58 -14.28
C ASP A 30 -1.10 -21.10 -13.88
N GLU A 31 -1.21 -19.86 -13.38
CA GLU A 31 -2.49 -19.22 -13.07
C GLU A 31 -2.91 -18.20 -14.15
N THR A 32 -4.21 -17.93 -14.28
CA THR A 32 -4.72 -16.95 -15.26
C THR A 32 -5.19 -15.66 -14.59
N PRO A 33 -4.43 -14.55 -14.68
CA PRO A 33 -4.85 -13.28 -14.11
C PRO A 33 -5.91 -12.61 -15.00
N VAL A 34 -6.96 -12.07 -14.39
CA VAL A 34 -7.94 -11.18 -15.03
C VAL A 34 -7.66 -9.75 -14.57
N THR A 35 -7.27 -8.87 -15.50
CA THR A 35 -6.81 -7.51 -15.18
C THR A 35 -7.56 -6.45 -15.98
N ARG A 36 -7.70 -5.26 -15.41
CA ARG A 36 -8.15 -4.05 -16.12
C ARG A 36 -7.22 -2.88 -15.78
N SER A 37 -7.00 -1.97 -16.72
CA SER A 37 -6.20 -0.76 -16.48
C SER A 37 -7.09 0.39 -16.03
N VAL A 38 -6.61 1.18 -15.07
CA VAL A 38 -7.30 2.37 -14.53
C VAL A 38 -6.49 3.64 -14.82
N SER A 39 -7.16 4.78 -14.89
CA SER A 39 -6.50 6.07 -15.15
C SER A 39 -7.18 7.24 -14.43
N GLY A 40 -6.59 8.43 -14.52
CA GLY A 40 -7.19 9.65 -13.95
C GLY A 40 -7.50 9.54 -12.45
N ALA A 41 -8.71 9.94 -12.07
CA ALA A 41 -9.16 9.90 -10.68
C ALA A 41 -9.34 8.47 -10.13
N GLU A 42 -9.59 7.49 -11.00
CA GLU A 42 -9.71 6.10 -10.57
C GLU A 42 -8.35 5.54 -10.15
N LEU A 43 -7.30 5.81 -10.92
CA LEU A 43 -5.93 5.46 -10.55
C LEU A 43 -5.50 6.14 -9.24
N ASP A 44 -5.89 7.41 -9.04
CA ASP A 44 -5.62 8.10 -7.77
C ASP A 44 -6.23 7.35 -6.58
N ARG A 45 -7.47 6.86 -6.72
CA ARG A 45 -8.14 6.08 -5.67
C ARG A 45 -7.42 4.77 -5.41
N TYR A 46 -7.06 4.04 -6.45
CA TYR A 46 -6.34 2.77 -6.32
C TYR A 46 -4.96 2.93 -5.69
N LEU A 47 -4.22 4.00 -6.02
CA LEU A 47 -2.94 4.31 -5.36
C LEU A 47 -3.11 4.64 -3.87
N LEU A 48 -4.14 5.41 -3.50
CA LEU A 48 -4.42 5.70 -2.09
C LEU A 48 -4.84 4.43 -1.33
N ASN A 49 -5.60 3.53 -1.94
CA ASN A 49 -5.90 2.24 -1.34
C ASN A 49 -4.64 1.39 -1.18
N LYS A 50 -3.77 1.36 -2.19
CA LYS A 50 -2.50 0.64 -2.14
C LYS A 50 -1.60 1.17 -1.02
N LEU A 51 -1.52 2.48 -0.82
CA LEU A 51 -0.82 3.07 0.33
C LEU A 51 -1.31 2.56 1.69
N VAL A 52 -2.62 2.32 1.83
CA VAL A 52 -3.19 1.79 3.08
C VAL A 52 -2.87 0.31 3.23
N GLU A 53 -2.96 -0.48 2.15
CA GLU A 53 -2.56 -1.89 2.10
C GLU A 53 -1.11 -2.05 2.59
N GLU A 54 -0.15 -1.38 1.93
CA GLU A 54 1.27 -1.49 2.25
C GLU A 54 1.62 -0.97 3.65
N ALA A 55 0.92 0.07 4.13
CA ALA A 55 1.15 0.58 5.49
C ALA A 55 0.62 -0.39 6.57
N VAL A 56 -0.42 -1.15 6.27
CA VAL A 56 -0.92 -2.23 7.14
C VAL A 56 0.04 -3.40 7.11
N GLU A 57 0.50 -3.83 5.93
CA GLU A 57 1.50 -4.90 5.77
C GLU A 57 2.80 -4.55 6.51
N ALA A 58 3.33 -3.33 6.34
CA ALA A 58 4.53 -2.89 7.06
C ALA A 58 4.35 -2.86 8.59
N ARG A 59 3.15 -2.58 9.09
CA ARG A 59 2.84 -2.65 10.52
C ARG A 59 2.79 -4.10 10.99
N ASP A 60 2.09 -4.95 10.25
CA ASP A 60 1.85 -6.34 10.64
C ASP A 60 3.14 -7.18 10.54
N ALA A 61 4.02 -6.85 9.57
CA ALA A 61 5.36 -7.42 9.45
C ALA A 61 6.28 -7.12 10.64
N ALA A 62 5.96 -6.13 11.49
CA ALA A 62 6.74 -5.86 12.70
C ALA A 62 6.63 -6.97 13.75
N ASP A 63 5.54 -7.73 13.71
CA ASP A 63 5.26 -8.86 14.60
C ASP A 63 5.40 -10.23 13.88
N ASP A 64 5.68 -10.24 12.58
CA ASP A 64 5.80 -11.45 11.76
C ASP A 64 7.27 -11.89 11.59
N PRO A 65 7.62 -13.17 11.84
CA PRO A 65 8.99 -13.66 11.71
C PRO A 65 9.43 -13.98 10.27
N VAL A 66 8.49 -13.98 9.33
CA VAL A 66 8.70 -14.33 7.91
C VAL A 66 8.72 -13.09 7.04
N GLU A 67 7.80 -12.16 7.26
CA GLU A 67 7.71 -10.91 6.51
C GLU A 67 8.70 -9.86 7.03
N SER A 68 9.17 -8.98 6.13
CA SER A 68 10.19 -7.98 6.46
C SER A 68 9.59 -6.58 6.39
N VAL A 69 9.58 -5.88 7.52
CA VAL A 69 9.18 -4.46 7.58
C VAL A 69 9.92 -3.62 6.52
N ASP A 70 11.19 -3.89 6.27
CA ASP A 70 11.97 -3.17 5.26
C ASP A 70 11.45 -3.38 3.83
N ALA A 71 10.99 -4.59 3.51
CA ALA A 71 10.40 -4.90 2.20
C ALA A 71 9.07 -4.17 2.02
N GLU A 72 8.18 -4.23 3.02
CA GLU A 72 6.89 -3.54 2.97
C GLU A 72 7.05 -2.02 2.97
N LEU A 73 8.06 -1.49 3.66
CA LEU A 73 8.42 -0.07 3.58
C LEU A 73 8.90 0.34 2.19
N ALA A 74 9.60 -0.54 1.47
CA ALA A 74 10.01 -0.28 0.09
C ALA A 74 8.79 -0.23 -0.86
N ASP A 75 7.83 -1.12 -0.66
CA ASP A 75 6.59 -1.17 -1.44
C ASP A 75 5.69 0.03 -1.14
N LEU A 76 5.55 0.40 0.14
CA LEU A 76 4.90 1.63 0.59
C LEU A 76 5.55 2.88 -0.01
N ALA A 77 6.89 2.93 -0.05
CA ALA A 77 7.62 4.05 -0.63
C ALA A 77 7.35 4.21 -2.13
N ALA A 78 7.32 3.11 -2.88
CA ALA A 78 7.01 3.12 -4.31
C ALA A 78 5.59 3.65 -4.59
N ALA A 79 4.60 3.18 -3.82
CA ALA A 79 3.22 3.66 -3.92
C ALA A 79 3.11 5.15 -3.54
N LEU A 80 3.87 5.59 -2.52
CA LEU A 80 3.89 6.99 -2.08
C LEU A 80 4.53 7.90 -3.13
N ASP A 81 5.64 7.50 -3.73
CA ASP A 81 6.28 8.27 -4.80
C ASP A 81 5.34 8.42 -6.00
N ALA A 82 4.67 7.34 -6.43
CA ALA A 82 3.68 7.40 -7.51
C ALA A 82 2.53 8.36 -7.18
N ALA A 83 2.00 8.33 -5.95
CA ALA A 83 0.96 9.25 -5.50
C ALA A 83 1.46 10.71 -5.42
N ILE A 84 2.69 10.94 -4.97
CA ILE A 84 3.32 12.26 -4.88
C ILE A 84 3.50 12.88 -6.26
N ASP A 85 4.00 12.10 -7.23
CA ASP A 85 4.25 12.60 -8.59
C ASP A 85 2.95 13.07 -9.25
N ARG A 86 1.84 12.35 -9.03
CA ARG A 86 0.52 12.75 -9.52
C ARG A 86 -0.06 13.98 -8.83
N ARG A 87 0.37 14.30 -7.61
CA ARG A 87 -0.09 15.46 -6.80
C ARG A 87 0.86 16.66 -6.87
N GLY A 88 2.01 16.51 -7.54
CA GLY A 88 3.06 17.51 -7.66
C GLY A 88 4.12 17.40 -6.55
N ARG A 89 5.26 16.80 -6.89
CA ARG A 89 6.39 16.54 -5.98
C ARG A 89 6.86 17.78 -5.22
N GLU A 90 7.07 18.90 -5.91
CA GLU A 90 7.52 20.15 -5.28
C GLU A 90 6.51 20.72 -4.28
N ARG A 91 5.22 20.66 -4.63
CA ARG A 91 4.12 21.11 -3.76
C ARG A 91 4.10 20.31 -2.46
N ILE A 92 4.18 18.98 -2.56
CA ILE A 92 4.21 18.09 -1.39
C ILE A 92 5.48 18.33 -0.57
N ALA A 93 6.65 18.45 -1.21
CA ALA A 93 7.91 18.73 -0.52
C ALA A 93 7.87 20.06 0.26
N ARG A 94 7.28 21.11 -0.32
CA ARG A 94 7.07 22.40 0.37
C ARG A 94 6.16 22.23 1.59
N LEU A 95 5.00 21.59 1.44
CA LEU A 95 4.07 21.35 2.54
C LEU A 95 4.70 20.51 3.66
N ARG A 96 5.53 19.52 3.33
CA ARG A 96 6.28 18.73 4.33
C ARG A 96 7.23 19.61 5.14
N ARG A 97 7.99 20.50 4.48
CA ARG A 97 8.91 21.44 5.16
C ARG A 97 8.18 22.45 6.03
N GLU A 98 7.08 23.03 5.54
CA GLU A 98 6.26 23.98 6.30
C GLU A 98 5.71 23.35 7.57
N LYS A 99 5.12 22.14 7.48
CA LYS A 99 4.63 21.40 8.65
C LYS A 99 5.74 21.05 9.64
N ALA A 100 6.89 20.62 9.15
CA ALA A 100 8.03 20.29 10.01
C ALA A 100 8.57 21.52 10.75
N ALA A 101 8.57 22.69 10.10
CA ALA A 101 8.97 23.95 10.74
C ALA A 101 7.94 24.45 11.76
N GLU A 102 6.64 24.27 11.50
CA GLU A 102 5.55 24.71 12.38
C GLU A 102 5.38 23.80 13.60
N ARG A 103 5.50 22.48 13.42
CA ARG A 103 5.06 21.46 14.40
C ARG A 103 6.14 20.46 14.80
N GLY A 104 7.35 20.61 14.26
CA GLY A 104 8.40 19.60 14.42
C GLY A 104 8.21 18.38 13.54
N ALA A 105 9.11 17.42 13.72
CA ALA A 105 9.09 16.12 13.04
C ALA A 105 8.98 14.99 14.08
N PHE A 106 9.22 13.76 13.66
CA PHE A 106 9.10 12.59 14.54
C PHE A 106 10.41 12.21 15.26
N ALA A 107 11.47 13.03 15.15
CA ALA A 107 12.80 12.71 15.67
C ALA A 107 12.85 12.57 17.21
N ASP A 108 12.01 13.34 17.92
CA ASP A 108 11.96 13.32 19.38
C ASP A 108 11.13 12.14 19.93
N GLY A 109 10.46 11.35 19.08
CA GLY A 109 9.74 10.15 19.50
C GLY A 109 8.57 10.39 20.47
N ILE A 110 7.98 11.59 20.42
CA ILE A 110 6.93 11.99 21.37
C ILE A 110 5.62 11.25 21.07
N VAL A 111 5.12 10.50 22.06
CA VAL A 111 3.80 9.85 22.04
C VAL A 111 2.83 10.65 22.92
N LEU A 112 1.72 11.10 22.35
CA LEU A 112 0.68 11.82 23.09
C LEU A 112 -0.28 10.83 23.76
N GLU A 113 -0.24 10.72 25.09
CA GLU A 113 -1.08 9.77 25.85
C GLU A 113 -2.44 10.36 26.25
N ARG A 114 -2.50 11.65 26.59
CA ARG A 114 -3.73 12.36 26.96
C ARG A 114 -3.59 13.88 26.81
N VAL A 115 -4.71 14.57 26.68
CA VAL A 115 -4.79 16.04 26.74
C VAL A 115 -5.82 16.40 27.80
N GLU A 116 -5.44 17.28 28.72
CA GLU A 116 -6.32 17.79 29.79
C GLU A 116 -6.62 19.29 29.53
N PRO A 117 -7.78 19.81 29.97
CA PRO A 117 -8.10 21.24 29.84
C PRO A 117 -7.09 22.10 30.62
N ALA A 118 -6.82 23.30 30.12
CA ALA A 118 -6.07 24.30 30.88
C ALA A 118 -6.96 24.86 32.01
N GLU A 119 -6.44 24.89 33.24
CA GLU A 119 -7.06 25.55 34.41
C GLU A 119 -7.03 27.08 34.31
#